data_AF-A0A960SCY7-F1
#
_entry.id   AF-A0A960SCY7-F1
#
_cell.length_a   1.000
_cell.length_b   1.000
_cell.length_c   1.000
_cell.angle_alpha   90.00
_cell.angle_beta   90.00
_cell.angle_gamma   90.00
#
_symmetry.space_group_name_H-M   'P 1'
#
loop_
_entity.id
_entity.type
_entity.pdbx_description
1 polymer ?
#
loop_
_entity_poly.entity_id
_entity_poly.type
_entity_poly.pdbx_seq_one_letter_code
_entity_poly.pdbx_strand_id
1 'polypeptide(L)'
;MNKIKIIGFSFFVAGLILASSAQAAHHANQFKNGSVQLHSSGSLAFSPDGVLFVADQKSARILAIQTGDTRMSSSRATYKIKDIDAKVAAFLGTSPDQILISDVVVNPASRNVYMSVSRGKGSDAQAVILTVSSSGDIGLFDRSDVNYM
;
A
#
# COMPACT_ATOMS: atom_id res chain seq x y z
N MET A 1 41.64 67.83 7.08
CA MET A 1 42.40 66.56 7.15
C MET A 1 41.43 65.39 7.30
N ASN A 2 41.80 64.22 6.80
CA ASN A 2 41.07 62.93 6.81
C ASN A 2 40.55 62.56 8.23
N LYS A 3 39.51 61.72 8.42
CA LYS A 3 39.42 60.33 7.93
C LYS A 3 38.01 59.76 7.65
N ILE A 4 38.04 58.71 6.84
CA ILE A 4 37.00 57.74 6.44
C ILE A 4 37.54 56.36 6.90
N LYS A 5 36.81 55.30 7.30
CA LYS A 5 35.47 54.76 6.98
C LYS A 5 34.89 53.98 8.20
N ILE A 6 33.79 53.24 7.96
CA ILE A 6 33.26 51.99 8.59
C ILE A 6 31.84 52.23 9.13
N ILE A 7 30.75 51.97 8.38
CA ILE A 7 30.21 50.67 7.91
C ILE A 7 29.82 49.74 9.08
N GLY A 8 28.54 49.79 9.47
CA GLY A 8 27.87 48.81 10.32
C GLY A 8 26.45 48.59 9.77
N PHE A 9 26.24 47.47 9.08
CA PHE A 9 25.05 47.23 8.26
C PHE A 9 23.89 46.65 9.08
N SER A 10 22.76 47.35 9.04
CA SER A 10 21.41 47.00 9.53
C SER A 10 21.22 45.77 10.43
N PHE A 11 20.76 46.03 11.66
CA PHE A 11 19.89 45.09 12.40
C PHE A 11 18.63 44.76 11.56
N PHE A 12 18.38 43.49 11.25
CA PHE A 12 17.02 42.92 11.20
C PHE A 12 17.05 41.37 11.15
N VAL A 13 17.09 40.71 12.31
CA VAL A 13 16.90 39.25 12.42
C VAL A 13 15.58 38.99 13.12
N ALA A 14 14.51 38.75 12.33
CA ALA A 14 13.22 38.25 12.80
C ALA A 14 12.33 37.78 11.62
N GLY A 15 12.87 36.96 10.72
CA GLY A 15 12.09 36.32 9.65
C GLY A 15 11.28 35.14 10.19
N LEU A 16 9.99 35.37 10.47
CA LEU A 16 9.09 34.40 11.07
C LEU A 16 8.79 33.21 10.13
N ILE A 17 9.45 32.06 10.34
CA ILE A 17 9.10 30.80 9.64
C ILE A 17 7.93 30.14 10.39
N LEU A 18 6.69 30.47 10.00
CA LEU A 18 5.51 29.75 10.47
C LEU A 18 5.42 28.37 9.82
N ALA A 19 5.06 27.36 10.63
CA ALA A 19 5.26 25.95 10.32
C ALA A 19 4.34 25.39 9.22
N SER A 20 4.95 24.82 8.18
CA SER A 20 4.28 23.93 7.21
C SER A 20 4.05 22.54 7.81
N SER A 21 2.98 22.36 8.59
CA SER A 21 2.62 21.07 9.21
C SER A 21 1.20 20.57 8.89
N ALA A 22 0.48 21.25 7.99
CA ALA A 22 -0.95 20.99 7.74
C ALA A 22 -1.26 19.97 6.63
N GLN A 23 -0.29 19.57 5.81
CA GLN A 23 -0.57 18.76 4.60
C GLN A 23 -0.98 17.30 4.88
N ALA A 24 -0.66 16.73 6.05
CA ALA A 24 -1.02 15.35 6.38
C ALA A 24 -2.55 15.14 6.57
N ALA A 25 -3.28 16.17 7.00
CA ALA A 25 -4.70 16.04 7.34
C ALA A 25 -5.64 16.01 6.12
N HIS A 26 -5.20 16.48 4.94
CA HIS A 26 -6.09 16.71 3.80
C HIS A 26 -6.50 15.42 3.05
N HIS A 27 -5.82 14.29 3.28
CA HIS A 27 -6.11 13.03 2.58
C HIS A 27 -7.21 12.18 3.25
N ALA A 28 -7.47 12.37 4.55
CA ALA A 28 -8.45 11.56 5.28
C ALA A 28 -9.89 11.76 4.77
N ASN A 29 -10.21 12.95 4.27
CA ASN A 29 -11.57 13.37 3.92
C ASN A 29 -12.07 12.91 2.53
N GLN A 30 -11.30 12.07 1.82
CA GLN A 30 -11.65 11.59 0.47
C GLN A 30 -11.96 10.09 0.41
N PHE A 31 -11.61 9.31 1.44
CA PHE A 31 -11.94 7.89 1.50
C PHE A 31 -13.37 7.71 2.02
N LYS A 32 -14.16 6.89 1.35
CA LYS A 32 -15.47 6.41 1.82
C LYS A 32 -15.34 5.01 2.39
N ASN A 33 -16.15 4.70 3.39
CA ASN A 33 -16.25 3.35 3.94
C ASN A 33 -17.18 2.46 3.08
N GLY A 34 -16.89 1.16 2.98
CA GLY A 34 -17.80 0.14 2.46
C GLY A 34 -17.10 -1.03 1.78
N SER A 35 -17.88 -1.84 1.04
CA SER A 35 -17.34 -3.01 0.35
C SER A 35 -16.71 -2.66 -1.01
N VAL A 36 -15.51 -3.18 -1.26
CA VAL A 36 -14.79 -3.05 -2.53
C VAL A 36 -14.87 -4.35 -3.32
N GLN A 37 -15.61 -4.35 -4.42
CA GLN A 37 -15.57 -5.42 -5.42
C GLN A 37 -14.44 -5.17 -6.43
N LEU A 38 -13.78 -6.24 -6.88
CA LEU A 38 -12.72 -6.23 -7.90
C LEU A 38 -13.09 -7.25 -8.98
N HIS A 39 -13.04 -6.86 -10.26
CA HIS A 39 -13.21 -7.79 -11.39
C HIS A 39 -11.87 -8.39 -11.83
N SER A 40 -10.78 -7.68 -11.54
CA SER A 40 -9.39 -8.10 -11.70
C SER A 40 -8.53 -7.49 -10.60
N SER A 41 -7.43 -8.16 -10.28
CA SER A 41 -6.31 -7.56 -9.57
C SER A 41 -5.08 -7.72 -10.47
N GLY A 42 -4.60 -6.60 -11.01
CA GLY A 42 -3.36 -6.51 -11.77
C GLY A 42 -2.20 -6.19 -10.83
N SER A 43 -1.44 -5.15 -11.19
CA SER A 43 -0.38 -4.59 -10.36
C SER A 43 -0.92 -3.97 -9.06
N LEU A 44 -0.05 -3.95 -8.06
CA LEU A 44 -0.27 -3.44 -6.71
C LEU A 44 0.84 -2.44 -6.33
N ALA A 45 0.55 -1.49 -5.45
CA ALA A 45 1.55 -0.62 -4.85
C ALA A 45 1.11 -0.11 -3.48
N PHE A 46 2.04 0.16 -2.56
CA PHE A 46 1.73 0.82 -1.27
C PHE A 46 2.17 2.28 -1.25
N SER A 47 1.34 3.16 -0.67
CA SER A 47 1.84 4.42 -0.10
C SER A 47 2.66 4.14 1.18
N PRO A 48 3.52 5.08 1.63
CA PRO A 48 4.18 4.99 2.94
C PRO A 48 3.21 4.81 4.11
N ASP A 49 1.97 5.28 3.96
CA ASP A 49 0.92 5.35 4.99
C ASP A 49 0.03 4.09 5.05
N GLY A 50 0.34 3.06 4.27
CA GLY A 50 -0.41 1.79 4.26
C GLY A 50 -1.65 1.78 3.34
N VAL A 51 -1.77 2.74 2.43
CA VAL A 51 -2.78 2.71 1.35
C VAL A 51 -2.31 1.76 0.25
N LEU A 52 -3.08 0.71 -0.02
CA LEU A 52 -2.87 -0.21 -1.14
C LEU A 52 -3.58 0.30 -2.38
N PHE A 53 -2.81 0.62 -3.42
CA PHE A 53 -3.31 0.85 -4.77
C PHE A 53 -3.46 -0.48 -5.50
N VAL A 54 -4.61 -0.69 -6.14
CA VAL A 54 -4.95 -1.90 -6.89
C VAL A 54 -5.38 -1.53 -8.30
N ALA A 55 -4.69 -2.04 -9.32
CA ALA A 55 -5.12 -1.92 -10.71
C ALA A 55 -6.24 -2.93 -11.01
N ASP A 56 -7.49 -2.45 -11.18
CA ASP A 56 -8.63 -3.25 -11.61
C ASP A 56 -8.87 -3.02 -13.12
N GLN A 57 -8.03 -3.67 -13.91
CA GLN A 57 -7.94 -3.56 -15.38
C GLN A 57 -9.28 -3.85 -16.08
N LYS A 58 -10.00 -4.90 -15.68
CA LYS A 58 -11.34 -5.24 -16.22
C LYS A 58 -12.39 -4.17 -15.93
N SER A 59 -12.23 -3.41 -14.84
CA SER A 59 -13.09 -2.27 -14.48
C SER A 59 -12.55 -0.92 -14.97
N ALA A 60 -11.44 -0.90 -15.72
CA ALA A 60 -10.75 0.30 -16.20
C ALA A 60 -10.46 1.37 -15.11
N ARG A 61 -10.06 0.94 -13.90
CA ARG A 61 -9.80 1.86 -12.76
C ARG A 61 -8.62 1.42 -11.91
N ILE A 62 -8.11 2.36 -11.12
CA ILE A 62 -7.22 2.09 -9.98
C ILE A 62 -8.01 2.42 -8.72
N LEU A 63 -8.05 1.49 -7.77
CA LEU A 63 -8.64 1.70 -6.44
C LEU A 63 -7.54 2.00 -5.44
N ALA A 64 -7.79 2.91 -4.50
CA ALA A 64 -6.91 3.11 -3.34
C ALA A 64 -7.65 2.67 -2.07
N ILE A 65 -7.06 1.75 -1.31
CA ILE A 65 -7.69 1.12 -0.13
C ILE A 65 -6.80 1.33 1.09
N GLN A 66 -7.32 1.97 2.14
CA GLN A 66 -6.64 2.00 3.44
C GLN A 66 -6.72 0.60 4.06
N THR A 67 -5.59 -0.09 4.15
CA THR A 67 -5.56 -1.49 4.63
C THR A 67 -5.73 -1.62 6.15
N GLY A 68 -5.56 -0.54 6.90
CA GLY A 68 -5.43 -0.56 8.37
C GLY A 68 -4.11 -1.17 8.88
N ASP A 69 -3.30 -1.75 7.98
CA ASP A 69 -2.05 -2.45 8.31
C ASP A 69 -0.89 -1.46 8.46
N THR A 70 -0.94 -0.64 9.51
CA THR A 70 -0.01 0.48 9.77
C THR A 70 0.93 0.22 10.96
N ARG A 71 0.80 -0.93 11.63
CA ARG A 71 1.66 -1.29 12.77
C ARG A 71 3.09 -1.53 12.29
N MET A 72 4.00 -0.65 12.69
CA MET A 72 5.44 -0.79 12.44
C MET A 72 5.98 -2.13 12.98
N SER A 73 6.66 -2.88 12.11
CA SER A 73 7.37 -4.11 12.48
C SER A 73 8.87 -3.86 12.59
N SER A 74 9.47 -4.27 13.70
CA SER A 74 10.93 -4.27 13.92
C SER A 74 11.63 -5.47 13.27
N SER A 75 10.88 -6.41 12.68
CA SER A 75 11.42 -7.62 12.07
C SER A 75 12.04 -7.34 10.69
N ARG A 76 13.27 -7.79 10.48
CA ARG A 76 13.84 -8.02 9.14
C ARG A 76 13.27 -9.33 8.57
N ALA A 77 11.96 -9.34 8.31
CA ALA A 77 11.25 -10.47 7.75
C ALA A 77 11.90 -10.90 6.42
N THR A 78 12.35 -12.15 6.37
CA THR A 78 12.97 -12.73 5.17
C THR A 78 12.06 -13.83 4.66
N TYR A 79 11.32 -13.52 3.60
CA TYR A 79 10.32 -14.42 3.03
C TYR A 79 10.96 -15.50 2.16
N LYS A 80 11.11 -16.71 2.71
CA LYS A 80 11.48 -17.91 1.94
C LYS A 80 10.35 -18.93 1.96
N ILE A 81 9.30 -18.64 1.18
CA ILE A 81 8.12 -19.50 1.09
C ILE A 81 8.34 -20.48 -0.06
N LYS A 82 8.77 -21.70 0.27
CA LYS A 82 8.83 -22.80 -0.69
C LYS A 82 7.40 -23.17 -1.15
N ASP A 83 7.27 -23.47 -2.45
CA ASP A 83 6.05 -23.97 -3.10
C ASP A 83 4.84 -23.03 -2.86
N ILE A 84 5.05 -21.72 -3.06
CA ILE A 84 4.05 -20.65 -2.80
C ILE A 84 2.79 -20.81 -3.64
N ASP A 85 2.92 -21.23 -4.88
CA ASP A 85 1.84 -21.55 -5.81
C ASP A 85 0.95 -22.69 -5.28
N ALA A 86 1.57 -23.78 -4.81
CA ALA A 86 0.86 -24.89 -4.18
C ALA A 86 0.13 -24.47 -2.90
N LYS A 87 0.75 -23.62 -2.07
CA LYS A 87 0.13 -23.09 -0.84
C LYS A 87 -1.04 -22.15 -1.12
N VAL A 88 -0.90 -21.25 -2.09
CA VAL A 88 -1.97 -20.34 -2.53
C VAL A 88 -3.12 -21.12 -3.13
N ALA A 89 -2.85 -22.10 -3.98
CA ALA A 89 -3.88 -22.95 -4.56
C ALA A 89 -4.64 -23.76 -3.48
N ALA A 90 -3.92 -24.34 -2.52
CA ALA A 90 -4.53 -25.05 -1.39
C ALA A 90 -5.39 -24.11 -0.52
N PHE A 91 -4.90 -22.92 -0.18
CA PHE A 91 -5.66 -21.90 0.57
C PHE A 91 -6.94 -21.48 -0.15
N LEU A 92 -6.87 -21.34 -1.48
CA LEU A 92 -8.00 -21.00 -2.34
C LEU A 92 -8.89 -22.20 -2.72
N GLY A 93 -8.63 -23.42 -2.20
CA GLY A 93 -9.39 -24.62 -2.56
C GLY A 93 -9.41 -24.86 -4.08
N THR A 94 -8.23 -24.91 -4.70
CA THR A 94 -8.02 -25.12 -6.14
C THR A 94 -6.65 -25.78 -6.40
N SER A 95 -6.28 -26.01 -7.66
CA SER A 95 -4.97 -26.54 -8.06
C SER A 95 -4.00 -25.45 -8.55
N PRO A 96 -2.67 -25.68 -8.54
CA PRO A 96 -1.67 -24.67 -8.92
C PRO A 96 -1.80 -24.19 -10.38
N ASP A 97 -2.26 -25.05 -11.27
CA ASP A 97 -2.54 -24.70 -12.66
C ASP A 97 -3.83 -23.87 -12.82
N GLN A 98 -4.61 -23.67 -11.75
CA GLN A 98 -5.85 -22.88 -11.73
C GLN A 98 -5.71 -21.60 -10.89
N ILE A 99 -4.48 -21.11 -10.70
CA ILE A 99 -4.19 -19.78 -10.17
C ILE A 99 -3.23 -19.01 -11.08
N LEU A 100 -3.21 -17.69 -10.93
CA LEU A 100 -2.16 -16.81 -11.45
C LEU A 100 -1.81 -15.79 -10.37
N ILE A 101 -0.55 -15.77 -9.93
CA ILE A 101 -0.04 -14.70 -9.06
C ILE A 101 0.47 -13.59 -9.97
N SER A 102 -0.27 -12.48 -10.04
CA SER A 102 -0.01 -11.36 -10.96
C SER A 102 1.05 -10.40 -10.44
N ASP A 103 1.12 -10.21 -9.11
CA ASP A 103 2.01 -9.25 -8.46
C ASP A 103 2.17 -9.57 -6.96
N VAL A 104 3.27 -9.12 -6.36
CA VAL A 104 3.62 -9.33 -4.95
C VAL A 104 4.34 -8.09 -4.41
N VAL A 105 3.78 -7.47 -3.36
CA VAL A 105 4.34 -6.24 -2.77
C VAL A 105 4.36 -6.34 -1.25
N VAL A 106 5.27 -5.61 -0.61
CA VAL A 106 5.45 -5.60 0.84
C VAL A 106 4.95 -4.28 1.43
N ASN A 107 4.11 -4.36 2.45
CA ASN A 107 3.69 -3.19 3.21
C ASN A 107 4.93 -2.55 3.91
N PRO A 108 5.19 -1.23 3.73
CA PRO A 108 6.42 -0.61 4.22
C PRO A 108 6.52 -0.56 5.75
N ALA A 109 5.39 -0.52 6.47
CA ALA A 109 5.32 -0.43 7.92
C ALA A 109 5.31 -1.82 8.58
N SER A 110 4.31 -2.66 8.25
CA SER A 110 4.11 -3.97 8.88
C SER A 110 5.04 -5.07 8.38
N ARG A 111 5.60 -4.86 7.18
CA ARG A 111 6.33 -5.86 6.38
C ARG A 111 5.49 -7.04 5.90
N ASN A 112 4.17 -7.07 6.15
CA ASN A 112 3.29 -8.10 5.58
C ASN A 112 3.32 -8.02 4.05
N VAL A 113 3.25 -9.18 3.40
CA VAL A 113 3.20 -9.30 1.94
C VAL A 113 1.74 -9.25 1.50
N TYR A 114 1.47 -8.58 0.38
CA TYR A 114 0.18 -8.57 -0.30
C TYR A 114 0.40 -9.12 -1.71
N MET A 115 -0.42 -10.08 -2.11
CA MET A 115 -0.30 -10.78 -3.39
C MET A 115 -1.58 -10.60 -4.19
N SER A 116 -1.42 -10.20 -5.45
CA SER A 116 -2.48 -10.14 -6.44
C SER A 116 -2.64 -11.52 -7.06
N VAL A 117 -3.80 -12.15 -6.90
CA VAL A 117 -4.04 -13.54 -7.32
C VAL A 117 -5.36 -13.66 -8.07
N SER A 118 -5.32 -14.27 -9.25
CA SER A 118 -6.51 -14.74 -9.94
C SER A 118 -6.78 -16.21 -9.58
N ARG A 119 -8.03 -16.54 -9.22
CA ARG A 119 -8.52 -17.92 -9.07
C ARG A 119 -9.31 -18.31 -10.32
N GLY A 120 -8.90 -19.37 -11.00
CA GLY A 120 -9.36 -19.72 -12.34
C GLY A 120 -8.59 -19.00 -13.45
N LYS A 121 -9.02 -19.18 -14.70
CA LYS A 121 -8.38 -18.64 -15.92
C LYS A 121 -9.38 -17.93 -16.84
N GLY A 122 -8.88 -17.09 -17.74
CA GLY A 122 -9.70 -16.42 -18.76
C GLY A 122 -10.54 -15.26 -18.22
N SER A 123 -11.65 -14.97 -18.91
CA SER A 123 -12.59 -13.90 -18.56
C SER A 123 -13.15 -14.04 -17.13
N ASP A 124 -13.38 -15.28 -16.72
CA ASP A 124 -14.20 -15.62 -15.54
C ASP A 124 -13.33 -15.81 -14.28
N ALA A 125 -12.01 -15.62 -14.40
CA ALA A 125 -11.08 -15.68 -13.29
C ALA A 125 -11.41 -14.63 -12.21
N GLN A 126 -11.54 -15.08 -10.97
CA GLN A 126 -11.94 -14.28 -9.81
C GLN A 126 -10.73 -13.56 -9.20
N ALA A 127 -10.86 -12.27 -8.93
CA ALA A 127 -9.81 -11.44 -8.33
C ALA A 127 -9.75 -11.61 -6.81
N VAL A 128 -8.59 -12.02 -6.31
CA VAL A 128 -8.31 -12.21 -4.89
C VAL A 128 -7.03 -11.45 -4.51
N ILE A 129 -7.06 -10.75 -3.38
CA ILE A 129 -5.85 -10.23 -2.75
C ILE A 129 -5.58 -11.08 -1.52
N LEU A 130 -4.45 -11.78 -1.51
CA LEU A 130 -4.01 -12.55 -0.36
C LEU A 130 -2.96 -11.77 0.42
N THR A 131 -2.91 -12.00 1.72
CA THR A 131 -1.84 -11.51 2.60
C THR A 131 -0.91 -12.66 2.97
N VAL A 132 0.35 -12.33 3.27
CA VAL A 132 1.24 -13.21 4.03
C VAL A 132 1.80 -12.44 5.21
N SER A 133 1.59 -12.96 6.42
CA SER A 133 2.13 -12.38 7.65
C SER A 133 3.66 -12.49 7.69
N SER A 134 4.31 -11.71 8.55
CA SER A 134 5.74 -11.86 8.84
C SER A 134 6.16 -13.23 9.43
N SER A 135 5.22 -14.05 9.92
CA SER A 135 5.43 -15.46 10.29
C SER A 135 5.31 -16.44 9.12
N GLY A 136 4.82 -15.99 7.95
CA GLY A 136 4.64 -16.81 6.75
C GLY A 136 3.24 -17.39 6.57
N ASP A 137 2.27 -16.97 7.39
CA ASP A 137 0.88 -17.44 7.34
C ASP A 137 0.11 -16.73 6.22
N ILE A 138 -0.58 -17.48 5.38
CA ILE A 138 -1.40 -16.95 4.28
C ILE A 138 -2.79 -16.60 4.80
N GLY A 139 -3.27 -15.41 4.47
CA GLY A 139 -4.61 -14.92 4.77
C GLY A 139 -5.29 -14.30 3.55
N LEU A 140 -6.58 -13.97 3.70
CA LEU A 140 -7.32 -13.17 2.74
C LEU A 140 -7.26 -11.69 3.17
N PHE A 141 -7.00 -10.77 2.23
CA PHE A 141 -7.30 -9.36 2.48
C PHE A 141 -8.80 -9.14 2.32
N ASP A 142 -9.50 -9.01 3.45
CA ASP A 142 -10.94 -8.72 3.44
C ASP A 142 -11.19 -7.31 2.90
N ARG A 143 -12.26 -7.20 2.11
CA ARG A 143 -12.73 -6.00 1.41
C ARG A 143 -14.23 -5.79 1.60
N SER A 144 -14.84 -6.48 2.58
CA SER A 144 -16.24 -6.34 2.96
C SER A 144 -16.53 -4.98 3.60
N ASP A 145 -15.61 -4.49 4.43
CA ASP A 145 -15.68 -3.22 5.15
C ASP A 145 -14.29 -2.54 5.19
N VAL A 146 -14.03 -1.65 4.21
CA VAL A 146 -12.76 -0.92 4.10
C VAL A 146 -12.99 0.54 3.71
N ASN A 147 -12.02 1.40 4.03
CA ASN A 147 -12.00 2.78 3.54
C ASN A 147 -11.29 2.83 2.18
N TYR A 148 -11.98 3.32 1.15
CA TYR A 148 -11.48 3.32 -0.23
C TYR A 148 -11.91 4.54 -1.05
N MET A 149 -11.26 4.74 -2.19
CA MET A 149 -11.66 5.64 -3.28
C MET A 149 -11.45 4.96 -4.64
#